data_AF-A0AAV3JZS2-F1
#
_entry.id   AF-A0AAV3JZS2-F1
#
_cell.length_a   1.000
_cell.length_b   1.000
_cell.length_c   1.000
_cell.angle_alpha   90.00
_cell.angle_beta   90.00
_cell.angle_gamma   90.00
#
_symmetry.space_group_name_H-M   'P 1'
#
loop_
_entity.id
_entity.type
_entity.pdbx_description
1 polymer ?
#
loop_
_entity_poly.entity_id
_entity_poly.type
_entity_poly.pdbx_seq_one_letter_code
_entity_poly.pdbx_strand_id
1 'polypeptide(L)'
;MNLIEDIEGFYRKYEIDFSKMPLHLTDEINEFMSPLWKGTTGKMNWEITNTDFLKLSFPNEINNTVINKIVSNLKFKLLNEESVYLYFSGSEPVIKINTNEFFLNLFNFMDEFCFLDFIYFLSIDSSKKDIKLVELRIFEYICGNL
;
A
#
# COMPACT_ATOMS: atom_id res chain seq x y z
N MET A 1 7.60 19.07 -4.60
CA MET A 1 6.91 17.89 -5.14
C MET A 1 5.93 17.47 -4.07
N ASN A 2 4.64 17.54 -4.37
CA ASN A 2 3.59 17.20 -3.40
C ASN A 2 3.14 15.77 -3.73
N LEU A 3 3.63 14.78 -2.98
CA LEU A 3 3.41 13.36 -3.24
C LEU A 3 1.92 13.04 -3.42
N ILE A 4 1.06 13.67 -2.62
CA ILE A 4 -0.39 13.47 -2.71
C ILE A 4 -0.96 14.01 -4.03
N GLU A 5 -0.52 15.19 -4.48
CA GLU A 5 -0.98 15.74 -5.77
C GLU A 5 -0.51 14.87 -6.96
N ASP A 6 0.72 14.35 -6.89
CA ASP A 6 1.25 13.46 -7.93
C ASP A 6 0.45 12.15 -7.98
N ILE A 7 0.13 11.57 -6.81
CA ILE A 7 -0.72 10.38 -6.69
C ILE A 7 -2.15 10.64 -7.20
N GLU A 8 -2.74 11.80 -6.90
CA GLU A 8 -4.06 12.17 -7.44
C GLU A 8 -4.01 12.32 -8.97
N GLY A 9 -2.92 12.88 -9.50
CA GLY A 9 -2.67 12.96 -10.94
C GLY A 9 -2.66 11.57 -11.58
N PHE A 10 -1.99 10.61 -10.95
CA PHE A 10 -1.99 9.21 -11.38
C PHE A 10 -3.41 8.61 -11.36
N TYR A 11 -4.16 8.78 -10.28
CA TYR A 11 -5.52 8.22 -10.20
C TYR A 11 -6.45 8.79 -11.26
N ARG A 12 -6.38 10.10 -11.52
CA ARG A 12 -7.15 10.74 -12.59
C ARG A 12 -6.75 10.24 -13.97
N LYS A 13 -5.45 10.04 -14.21
CA LYS A 13 -4.91 9.53 -15.49
C LYS A 13 -5.39 8.11 -15.81
N TYR A 14 -5.57 7.27 -14.79
CA TYR A 14 -5.98 5.87 -14.94
C TYR A 14 -7.44 5.60 -14.57
N GLU A 15 -8.24 6.66 -14.38
CA GLU A 15 -9.67 6.57 -14.03
C GLU A 15 -9.93 5.68 -12.80
N ILE A 16 -9.09 5.82 -11.77
CA ILE A 16 -9.22 5.10 -10.50
C ILE A 16 -10.03 5.96 -9.54
N ASP A 17 -11.12 5.41 -9.02
CA ASP A 17 -11.93 6.07 -7.99
C ASP A 17 -11.16 6.17 -6.68
N PHE A 18 -11.07 7.40 -6.15
CA PHE A 18 -10.37 7.68 -4.90
C PHE A 18 -11.06 8.78 -4.09
N SER A 19 -10.76 8.82 -2.80
CA SER A 19 -11.18 9.90 -1.90
C SER A 19 -10.10 10.17 -0.85
N LYS A 20 -9.84 11.45 -0.60
CA LYS A 20 -9.00 11.90 0.52
C LYS A 20 -9.78 11.74 1.82
N MET A 21 -9.19 11.02 2.77
CA MET A 21 -9.80 10.83 4.08
C MET A 21 -9.51 12.03 5.00
N PRO A 22 -10.35 12.27 6.01
CA PRO A 22 -10.05 13.25 7.04
C PRO A 22 -8.74 12.95 7.78
N LEU A 23 -8.05 14.00 8.22
CA LEU A 23 -6.77 13.88 8.93
C LEU A 23 -6.85 13.04 10.21
N HIS A 24 -7.97 13.05 10.93
CA HIS A 24 -8.11 12.23 12.15
C HIS A 24 -7.87 10.73 11.90
N LEU A 25 -8.26 10.21 10.73
CA LEU A 25 -8.00 8.81 10.38
C LEU A 25 -6.50 8.57 10.16
N THR A 26 -5.79 9.57 9.65
CA THR A 26 -4.33 9.53 9.51
C THR A 26 -3.67 9.50 10.88
N ASP A 27 -4.17 10.28 11.83
CA ASP A 27 -3.69 10.28 13.22
C ASP A 27 -3.90 8.92 13.89
N GLU A 28 -5.08 8.31 13.73
CA GLU A 28 -5.37 6.95 14.24
C GLU A 28 -4.43 5.89 13.64
N ILE A 29 -4.17 5.96 12.33
CA ILE A 29 -3.22 5.06 11.67
C ILE A 29 -1.80 5.35 12.19
N ASN A 30 -1.40 6.61 12.37
CA ASN A 30 -0.10 6.96 12.91
C ASN A 30 0.11 6.39 14.32
N GLU A 31 -0.91 6.44 15.19
CA GLU A 31 -0.87 5.81 16.52
C GLU A 31 -0.70 4.28 16.43
N PHE A 32 -1.45 3.62 15.54
CA PHE A 32 -1.33 2.19 15.29
C PHE A 32 0.07 1.81 14.75
N MET A 33 0.63 2.61 13.85
CA MET A 33 1.92 2.34 13.20
C MET A 33 3.10 2.70 14.11
N SER A 34 2.92 3.62 15.07
CA SER A 34 3.98 4.09 15.99
C SER A 34 4.80 2.98 16.65
N PRO A 35 4.21 1.93 17.26
CA PRO A 35 4.98 0.82 17.84
C PRO A 35 5.63 -0.11 16.80
N LEU A 36 5.23 -0.01 15.52
CA LEU A 36 5.72 -0.86 14.44
C LEU A 36 7.03 -0.36 13.84
N TRP A 37 7.33 0.93 13.97
CA TRP A 37 8.53 1.53 13.40
C TRP A 37 9.80 1.11 14.13
N LYS A 38 10.81 0.64 13.40
CA LYS A 38 12.16 0.40 13.93
C LYS A 38 13.06 1.60 13.63
N GLY A 39 13.12 2.53 14.58
CA GLY A 39 13.97 3.72 14.48
C GLY A 39 13.52 4.69 13.37
N THR A 40 14.44 5.50 12.84
CA THR A 40 14.14 6.58 11.87
C THR A 40 14.08 6.11 10.41
N THR A 41 14.29 4.82 10.13
CA THR A 41 14.57 4.30 8.78
C THR A 41 13.38 3.68 8.04
N GLY A 42 12.16 3.86 8.54
CA GLY A 42 10.95 3.35 7.87
C GLY A 42 10.82 1.83 7.82
N LYS A 43 11.77 1.07 8.40
CA LYS A 43 11.69 -0.40 8.46
C LYS A 43 10.75 -0.82 9.58
N MET A 44 9.70 -1.54 9.24
CA MET A 44 8.78 -2.11 10.22
C MET A 44 9.35 -3.34 10.93
N ASN A 45 9.09 -3.44 12.23
CA ASN A 45 9.34 -4.66 13.00
C ASN A 45 8.10 -5.56 13.02
N TRP A 46 7.93 -6.32 11.94
CA TRP A 46 6.81 -7.25 11.78
C TRP A 46 6.74 -8.33 12.86
N GLU A 47 7.87 -8.72 13.45
CA GLU A 47 7.96 -9.77 14.48
C GLU A 47 7.27 -9.38 15.80
N ILE A 48 7.10 -8.07 16.07
CA ILE A 48 6.47 -7.58 17.31
C ILE A 48 4.94 -7.72 17.27
N THR A 49 4.34 -7.85 16.09
CA THR A 49 2.96 -7.37 15.90
C THR A 49 1.88 -8.45 15.97
N ASN A 50 2.23 -9.73 15.96
CA ASN A 50 1.26 -10.83 15.72
C ASN A 50 0.31 -10.54 14.52
N THR A 51 0.68 -9.61 13.63
CA THR A 51 -0.16 -9.15 12.53
C THR A 51 0.12 -10.03 11.33
N ASP A 52 -0.95 -10.52 10.71
CA ASP A 52 -0.87 -11.31 9.48
C ASP A 52 -0.33 -10.46 8.33
N PHE A 53 1.00 -10.42 8.17
CA PHE A 53 1.65 -9.71 7.08
C PHE A 53 1.93 -10.65 5.89
N LEU A 54 2.02 -10.10 4.68
CA LEU A 54 2.45 -10.81 3.48
C LEU A 54 3.62 -10.08 2.86
N LYS A 55 4.80 -10.70 2.85
CA LYS A 55 5.91 -10.24 2.02
C LYS A 55 5.73 -10.77 0.60
N LEU A 56 5.67 -9.86 -0.37
CA LEU A 56 5.73 -10.21 -1.80
C LEU A 56 7.16 -10.03 -2.29
N SER A 57 7.74 -11.12 -2.81
CA SER A 57 9.03 -11.08 -3.48
C SER A 57 8.81 -11.14 -4.98
N PHE A 58 9.44 -10.21 -5.70
CA PHE A 58 9.39 -10.17 -7.15
C PHE A 58 10.46 -11.11 -7.74
N PRO A 59 10.12 -11.95 -8.73
CA PRO A 59 11.13 -12.69 -9.48
C PRO A 59 11.91 -11.73 -10.39
N ASN A 60 13.11 -12.14 -10.81
CA ASN A 60 13.98 -11.33 -11.68
C ASN A 60 13.36 -10.98 -13.04
N GLU A 61 12.40 -11.79 -13.51
CA GLU A 61 11.65 -11.52 -14.73
C GLU A 61 10.17 -11.34 -14.40
N ILE A 62 9.63 -10.17 -14.74
CA ILE A 62 8.25 -9.80 -14.48
C ILE A 62 7.49 -9.81 -15.79
N ASN A 63 6.60 -10.80 -15.94
CA ASN A 63 5.71 -10.93 -17.09
C ASN A 63 4.24 -10.91 -16.64
N ASN A 64 3.32 -10.84 -17.60
CA ASN A 64 1.89 -10.77 -17.33
C ASN A 64 1.38 -11.91 -16.43
N THR A 65 1.97 -13.10 -16.50
CA THR A 65 1.60 -14.23 -15.65
C THR A 65 2.02 -14.00 -14.19
N VAL A 66 3.23 -13.51 -13.95
CA VAL A 66 3.72 -13.12 -12.62
C VAL A 66 2.89 -11.98 -12.05
N ILE A 67 2.65 -10.96 -12.86
CA ILE A 67 1.77 -9.82 -12.56
C ILE A 67 0.40 -10.29 -12.09
N ASN A 68 -0.26 -11.14 -12.89
CA ASN A 68 -1.59 -11.65 -12.58
C ASN A 68 -1.60 -12.51 -11.31
N LYS A 69 -0.54 -13.25 -11.03
CA LYS A 69 -0.40 -14.05 -9.79
C LYS A 69 -0.24 -13.15 -8.56
N ILE A 70 0.56 -12.09 -8.66
CA ILE A 70 0.76 -11.11 -7.59
C ILE A 70 -0.54 -10.34 -7.32
N VAL A 71 -1.20 -9.86 -8.37
CA VAL A 71 -2.50 -9.18 -8.28
C VAL A 71 -3.55 -10.12 -7.68
N SER A 72 -3.63 -11.36 -8.12
CA SER A 72 -4.57 -12.35 -7.56
C SER A 72 -4.31 -12.62 -6.06
N ASN A 73 -3.05 -12.73 -5.66
CA ASN A 73 -2.68 -12.92 -4.25
C ASN A 73 -2.98 -11.69 -3.39
N LEU A 74 -2.73 -10.49 -3.92
CA LEU A 74 -3.05 -9.22 -3.26
C LEU A 74 -4.56 -9.06 -3.06
N LYS A 75 -5.36 -9.32 -4.11
CA LYS A 75 -6.82 -9.31 -4.05
C LYS A 75 -7.37 -10.33 -3.05
N PHE A 76 -6.79 -11.53 -3.01
CA PHE A 76 -7.20 -12.59 -2.08
C PHE A 76 -6.94 -12.23 -0.61
N LYS A 77 -5.83 -11.55 -0.29
CA LYS A 77 -5.48 -11.16 1.09
C LYS A 77 -6.10 -9.85 1.54
N LEU A 78 -6.35 -8.90 0.62
CA LEU A 78 -7.13 -7.68 0.89
C LEU A 78 -8.65 -7.95 0.89
N LEU A 79 -9.02 -9.20 1.23
CA LEU A 79 -10.33 -9.62 1.74
C LEU A 79 -11.55 -9.51 0.81
N ASN A 80 -11.40 -9.26 -0.49
CA ASN A 80 -12.52 -8.84 -1.36
C ASN A 80 -13.10 -7.47 -0.98
N GLU A 81 -12.35 -6.63 -0.25
CA GLU A 81 -12.79 -5.27 0.06
C GLU A 81 -12.84 -4.45 -1.23
N GLU A 82 -13.98 -3.80 -1.49
CA GLU A 82 -14.16 -2.93 -2.65
C GLU A 82 -13.17 -1.75 -2.64
N SER A 83 -12.74 -1.35 -1.44
CA SER A 83 -11.82 -0.24 -1.24
C SER A 83 -10.79 -0.49 -0.14
N VAL A 84 -9.58 0.01 -0.32
CA VAL A 84 -8.50 -0.01 0.67
C VAL A 84 -7.93 1.38 0.89
N TYR A 85 -7.24 1.57 2.02
CA TYR A 85 -6.57 2.82 2.35
C TYR A 85 -5.08 2.73 1.98
N LEU A 86 -4.58 3.72 1.24
CA LEU A 86 -3.16 3.90 1.02
C LEU A 86 -2.58 4.88 2.03
N TYR A 87 -1.49 4.46 2.66
CA TYR A 87 -0.75 5.22 3.64
C TYR A 87 0.73 5.28 3.26
N PHE A 88 1.28 6.49 3.29
CA PHE A 88 2.65 6.79 2.84
C PHE A 88 3.58 7.27 3.97
N SER A 89 3.13 7.18 5.24
CA SER A 89 3.76 7.74 6.43
C SER A 89 3.80 9.27 6.49
N GLY A 90 3.55 9.84 7.69
CA GLY A 90 3.64 11.28 7.94
C GLY A 90 2.30 11.97 8.23
N SER A 91 2.23 13.26 7.90
CA SER A 91 1.08 14.16 8.17
C SER A 91 0.08 14.28 7.02
N GLU A 92 0.28 13.52 5.95
CA GLU A 92 -0.55 13.59 4.74
C GLU A 92 -1.85 12.80 4.91
N PRO A 93 -2.98 13.29 4.37
CA PRO A 93 -4.23 12.55 4.38
C PRO A 93 -4.09 11.16 3.75
N VAL A 94 -4.58 10.15 4.46
CA VAL A 94 -4.77 8.80 3.93
C VAL A 94 -5.72 8.84 2.73
N ILE A 95 -5.43 8.06 1.69
CA ILE A 95 -6.26 8.01 0.48
C ILE A 95 -7.01 6.69 0.44
N LYS A 96 -8.33 6.75 0.37
CA LYS A 96 -9.17 5.58 0.12
C LYS A 96 -9.31 5.39 -1.39
N ILE A 97 -9.03 4.19 -1.88
CA ILE A 97 -9.05 3.87 -3.31
C ILE A 97 -9.97 2.68 -3.60
N ASN A 98 -10.47 2.57 -4.82
CA ASN A 98 -11.07 1.33 -5.32
C ASN A 98 -9.97 0.27 -5.55
N THR A 99 -10.13 -0.88 -4.90
CA THR A 99 -9.14 -1.96 -4.90
C THR A 99 -8.97 -2.58 -6.29
N ASN A 100 -10.07 -2.74 -7.04
CA ASN A 100 -10.04 -3.42 -8.34
C ASN A 100 -9.38 -2.58 -9.41
N GLU A 101 -9.76 -1.30 -9.50
CA GLU A 101 -9.23 -0.35 -10.48
C GLU A 101 -7.75 -0.06 -10.23
N PHE A 102 -7.36 0.11 -8.97
CA PHE A 102 -5.96 0.31 -8.62
C PHE A 102 -5.11 -0.90 -8.96
N PHE A 103 -5.55 -2.12 -8.63
CA PHE A 103 -4.73 -3.31 -8.89
C PHE A 103 -4.56 -3.64 -10.37
N LEU A 104 -5.46 -3.18 -11.24
CA LEU A 104 -5.24 -3.24 -12.70
C LEU A 104 -4.06 -2.35 -13.14
N ASN A 105 -3.79 -1.30 -12.37
CA ASN A 105 -2.76 -0.29 -12.65
C ASN A 105 -1.57 -0.35 -11.69
N LEU A 106 -1.46 -1.42 -10.87
CA LEU A 106 -0.43 -1.54 -9.83
C LEU A 106 0.98 -1.35 -10.38
N PHE A 107 1.29 -1.98 -11.51
CA PHE A 107 2.63 -1.92 -12.09
C PHE A 107 2.95 -0.54 -12.66
N ASN A 108 1.98 0.11 -13.30
CA ASN A 108 2.13 1.51 -13.72
C ASN A 108 2.38 2.42 -12.52
N PHE A 109 1.71 2.16 -11.39
CA PHE A 109 1.95 2.88 -10.15
C PHE A 109 3.38 2.65 -9.65
N MET A 110 3.83 1.40 -9.60
CA MET A 110 5.18 1.06 -9.12
C MET A 110 6.28 1.65 -10.01
N ASP A 111 6.06 1.73 -11.33
CA ASP A 111 6.97 2.38 -12.27
C ASP A 111 7.00 3.90 -12.10
N GLU A 112 5.85 4.54 -11.91
CA GLU A 112 5.75 6.01 -11.78
C GLU A 112 6.26 6.49 -10.41
N PHE A 113 5.99 5.73 -9.35
CA PHE A 113 6.38 6.03 -7.97
C PHE A 113 7.53 5.15 -7.49
N CYS A 114 8.45 4.85 -8.40
CA CYS A 114 9.57 3.95 -8.18
C CYS A 114 10.55 4.44 -7.09
N PHE A 115 10.48 5.73 -6.75
CA PHE A 115 11.24 6.37 -5.69
C PHE A 115 10.68 6.11 -4.28
N LEU A 116 9.49 5.53 -4.16
CA LEU A 116 8.95 5.07 -2.89
C LEU A 116 9.60 3.73 -2.52
N ASP A 117 10.10 3.60 -1.28
CA ASP A 117 10.65 2.33 -0.81
C ASP A 117 9.55 1.27 -0.61
N PHE A 118 8.40 1.70 -0.07
CA PHE A 118 7.26 0.85 0.24
C PHE A 118 5.93 1.61 0.20
N ILE A 119 4.83 0.88 0.09
CA ILE A 119 3.45 1.36 0.26
C ILE A 119 2.70 0.44 1.19
N TYR A 120 1.86 1.02 2.04
CA TYR A 120 0.98 0.30 2.93
C TYR A 120 -0.46 0.35 2.44
N PHE A 121 -1.05 -0.82 2.25
CA PHE A 121 -2.50 -0.98 2.08
C PHE A 121 -3.12 -1.37 3.41
N LEU A 122 -4.08 -0.58 3.87
CA LEU A 122 -4.84 -0.86 5.08
C LEU A 122 -6.29 -1.20 4.75
N SER A 123 -6.80 -2.23 5.41
CA SER A 123 -8.23 -2.53 5.50
C SER A 123 -8.64 -2.38 6.96
N ILE A 124 -9.56 -1.45 7.21
CA ILE A 124 -10.03 -1.11 8.55
C ILE A 124 -11.46 -1.63 8.70
N ASP A 125 -11.63 -2.70 9.45
CA ASP A 125 -12.97 -3.13 9.86
C ASP A 125 -13.40 -2.31 11.08
N SER A 126 -14.15 -1.23 10.82
CA SER A 126 -14.69 -0.35 11.86
C SER A 126 -15.52 -1.07 12.94
N SER A 127 -16.03 -2.27 12.65
CA SER A 127 -16.82 -3.06 13.60
C SER A 127 -15.97 -3.89 14.57
N LYS A 128 -14.72 -4.20 14.22
CA LYS A 128 -13.84 -5.10 14.99
C LYS A 128 -12.57 -4.45 15.52
N LYS A 129 -12.26 -3.21 15.12
CA LYS A 129 -10.97 -2.56 15.39
C LYS A 129 -9.77 -3.38 14.89
N ASP A 130 -10.00 -4.28 13.94
CA ASP A 130 -8.96 -5.06 13.30
C ASP A 130 -8.46 -4.28 12.08
N ILE A 131 -7.17 -3.95 12.10
CA ILE A 131 -6.48 -3.33 10.98
C ILE A 131 -5.69 -4.43 10.29
N LYS A 132 -6.04 -4.73 9.04
CA LYS A 132 -5.19 -5.56 8.18
C LYS A 132 -4.24 -4.66 7.41
N LEU A 133 -2.98 -5.06 7.37
CA LEU A 133 -1.90 -4.28 6.77
C LEU A 133 -1.15 -5.15 5.76
N VAL A 134 -0.99 -4.63 4.54
CA VAL A 134 -0.16 -5.23 3.50
C VAL A 134 0.91 -4.24 3.10
N GLU A 135 2.17 -4.64 3.24
CA GLU A 135 3.34 -3.89 2.76
C GLU A 135 3.70 -4.35 1.35
N LEU A 136 3.75 -3.40 0.42
CA LEU A 136 4.30 -3.59 -0.91
C LEU A 136 5.65 -2.89 -1.00
N ARG A 137 6.72 -3.63 -1.25
CA ARG A 137 8.08 -3.11 -1.38
C ARG A 137 8.38 -2.80 -2.85
N ILE A 138 8.35 -1.51 -3.20
CA ILE A 138 8.54 -1.05 -4.57
C ILE A 138 10.02 -1.03 -4.96
N PHE A 139 10.91 -0.71 -4.03
CA PHE A 139 12.34 -0.75 -4.31
C PHE A 139 12.83 -2.17 -4.69
N GLU A 140 12.35 -3.20 -3.99
CA GLU A 140 12.66 -4.62 -4.31
C GLU A 140 12.14 -5.03 -5.70
N TYR A 141 11.08 -4.37 -6.22
CA TYR A 141 10.55 -4.60 -7.57
C TYR A 141 11.50 -4.08 -8.66
N ILE A 142 12.05 -2.88 -8.48
CA ILE A 142 12.90 -2.23 -9.50
C ILE A 142 14.31 -2.81 -9.50
N CYS A 143 14.87 -3.01 -8.31
CA CYS A 143 16.28 -3.38 -8.13
C CYS A 143 16.50 -4.89 -8.04
N GLY A 144 15.43 -5.69 -7.99
CA GLY A 144 15.49 -7.13 -7.72
C GLY A 144 15.79 -7.45 -6.26
N ASN A 145 15.81 -8.74 -5.91
CA ASN A 145 16.28 -9.18 -4.60
C ASN A 145 17.82 -9.01 -4.55
N LEU A 146 18.30 -7.97 -3.85
CA LEU A 146 19.70 -7.86 -3.42
C LEU A 146 20.01 -8.84 -2.29
#